data_AF-A0A3B9CUV7-F1
#
_entry.id   AF-A0A3B9CUV7-F1
#
_cell.length_a   1.000
_cell.length_b   1.000
_cell.length_c   1.000
_cell.angle_alpha   90.00
_cell.angle_beta   90.00
_cell.angle_gamma   90.00
#
_symmetry.space_group_name_H-M   'P 1'
#
loop_
_entity.id
_entity.type
_entity.pdbx_description
1 polymer ?
#
loop_
_entity_poly.entity_id
_entity_poly.type
_entity_poly.pdbx_seq_one_letter_code
_entity_poly.pdbx_strand_id
1 'polypeptide(L)'
;RIIQGFGHIEGNQHNFDFMETLQRLVRTLHRMLDDLYEEMTEYDYPFDHADPYATIQSYVLPELPHPEEISGMIYVTMDAISRLGTVKVRVFSHLMKAAESVESFLNLEPIVYPEKEQSTEQAG
;
A
#
# COMPACT_ATOMS: atom_id res chain seq x y z
N ARG A 1 -36.70 1.53 -43.08
CA ARG A 1 -36.74 0.78 -41.82
C ARG A 1 -35.46 -0.05 -41.72
N ILE A 2 -34.70 0.15 -40.63
CA ILE A 2 -33.69 -0.75 -40.05
C ILE A 2 -32.45 -1.01 -40.92
N ILE A 3 -31.33 -0.32 -40.61
CA ILE A 3 -29.94 -0.81 -40.50
C ILE A 3 -29.09 0.46 -40.21
N GLN A 4 -29.06 0.90 -38.95
CA GLN A 4 -28.09 1.87 -38.43
C GLN A 4 -27.76 1.62 -36.94
N GLY A 5 -28.19 0.48 -36.39
CA GLY A 5 -28.06 0.16 -34.96
C GLY A 5 -26.88 -0.73 -34.57
N PHE A 6 -26.24 -1.44 -35.51
CA PHE A 6 -25.31 -2.52 -35.14
C PHE A 6 -23.95 -2.01 -34.60
N GLY A 7 -23.37 -0.94 -35.17
CA GLY A 7 -22.09 -0.40 -34.69
C GLY A 7 -22.17 0.28 -33.31
N HIS A 8 -23.34 0.82 -32.94
CA HIS A 8 -23.55 1.38 -31.60
C HIS A 8 -23.80 0.28 -30.56
N ILE A 9 -24.34 -0.87 -30.95
CA ILE A 9 -24.62 -1.98 -30.04
C ILE A 9 -23.34 -2.76 -29.70
N GLU A 10 -22.47 -3.04 -30.67
CA GLU A 10 -21.17 -3.69 -30.40
C GLU A 10 -20.25 -2.82 -29.54
N GLY A 11 -20.17 -1.51 -29.82
CA GLY A 11 -19.43 -0.56 -28.98
C GLY A 11 -20.01 -0.45 -27.56
N ASN A 12 -21.34 -0.51 -27.41
CA ASN A 12 -21.97 -0.53 -26.09
C ASN A 12 -21.76 -1.84 -25.34
N GLN A 13 -21.77 -2.99 -26.03
CA GLN A 13 -21.51 -4.29 -25.41
C GLN A 13 -20.08 -4.36 -24.89
N HIS A 14 -19.09 -3.94 -25.67
CA HIS A 14 -17.70 -3.85 -25.21
C HIS A 14 -17.51 -2.90 -24.02
N ASN A 15 -18.21 -1.76 -24.00
CA ASN A 15 -18.19 -0.85 -22.86
C ASN A 15 -18.84 -1.47 -21.63
N PHE A 16 -19.93 -2.23 -21.79
CA PHE A 16 -20.60 -2.91 -20.70
C PHE A 16 -19.72 -3.99 -20.07
N ASP A 17 -19.13 -4.86 -20.89
CA ASP A 17 -18.24 -5.94 -20.44
C ASP A 17 -16.98 -5.39 -19.74
N PHE A 18 -16.43 -4.27 -20.25
CA PHE A 18 -15.33 -3.55 -19.62
C PHE A 18 -15.73 -3.01 -18.25
N MET A 19 -16.85 -2.30 -18.17
CA MET A 19 -17.32 -1.71 -16.91
C MET A 19 -17.66 -2.79 -15.86
N GLU A 20 -18.26 -3.90 -16.27
CA GLU A 20 -18.52 -5.05 -15.39
C GLU A 20 -17.21 -5.63 -14.85
N THR A 21 -16.21 -5.81 -15.74
CA THR A 21 -14.88 -6.29 -15.35
C THR A 21 -14.19 -5.33 -14.39
N LEU A 22 -14.23 -4.03 -14.66
CA LEU A 22 -13.66 -2.99 -13.80
C LEU A 22 -14.32 -3.00 -12.43
N GLN A 23 -15.65 -3.02 -12.36
CA GLN A 23 -16.39 -3.10 -11.09
C GLN A 23 -16.07 -4.38 -10.31
N ARG A 24 -15.87 -5.52 -11.00
CA ARG A 24 -15.45 -6.76 -10.35
C ARG A 24 -14.05 -6.61 -9.72
N LEU A 25 -13.10 -6.01 -10.44
CA LEU A 25 -11.74 -5.79 -9.93
C LEU A 25 -11.74 -4.83 -8.73
N VAL A 26 -12.49 -3.74 -8.80
CA VAL A 26 -12.61 -2.76 -7.71
C VAL A 26 -13.24 -3.41 -6.47
N ARG A 27 -14.27 -4.25 -6.62
CA ARG A 27 -14.85 -5.01 -5.50
C ARG A 27 -13.89 -6.05 -4.89
N THR A 28 -12.99 -6.60 -5.68
CA THR A 28 -11.92 -7.47 -5.15
C THR A 28 -10.91 -6.66 -4.37
N LEU A 29 -10.48 -5.51 -4.92
CA LEU A 29 -9.54 -4.61 -4.25
C LEU A 29 -10.10 -4.07 -2.93
N HIS A 30 -11.36 -3.66 -2.92
CA HIS A 30 -12.05 -3.24 -1.69
C HIS A 30 -12.01 -4.34 -0.63
N ARG A 31 -12.36 -5.58 -0.97
CA ARG A 31 -12.30 -6.70 -0.01
C ARG A 31 -10.90 -6.93 0.56
N MET A 32 -9.88 -6.85 -0.28
CA MET A 32 -8.49 -6.97 0.19
C MET A 32 -8.09 -5.82 1.14
N LEU A 33 -8.55 -4.60 0.87
CA LEU A 33 -8.31 -3.47 1.77
C LEU A 33 -9.12 -3.57 3.05
N ASP A 34 -10.33 -4.11 3.00
CA ASP A 34 -11.19 -4.37 4.15
C ASP A 34 -10.57 -5.42 5.08
N ASP A 35 -10.12 -6.55 4.54
CA ASP A 35 -9.39 -7.58 5.28
C ASP A 35 -8.14 -6.98 5.97
N LEU A 36 -7.41 -6.13 5.25
CA LEU A 36 -6.23 -5.45 5.77
C LEU A 36 -6.60 -4.41 6.85
N TYR A 37 -7.70 -3.68 6.66
CA TYR A 37 -8.22 -2.70 7.61
C TYR A 37 -8.56 -3.35 8.95
N GLU A 38 -9.27 -4.48 8.92
CA GLU A 38 -9.63 -5.24 10.12
C GLU A 38 -8.39 -5.75 10.86
N GLU A 39 -7.46 -6.40 10.15
CA GLU A 39 -6.23 -6.94 10.75
C GLU A 39 -5.38 -5.83 11.42
N MET A 40 -5.26 -4.67 10.78
CA MET A 40 -4.45 -3.57 11.32
C MET A 40 -5.07 -2.86 12.54
N THR A 41 -6.36 -3.11 12.83
CA THR A 41 -7.06 -2.47 13.95
C THR A 41 -6.60 -3.03 15.30
N GLU A 42 -6.09 -4.26 15.34
CA GLU A 42 -5.66 -4.92 16.58
C GLU A 42 -4.29 -4.46 17.09
N TYR A 43 -3.55 -3.69 16.28
CA TYR A 43 -2.16 -3.31 16.57
C TYR A 43 -2.02 -1.80 16.76
N ASP A 44 -1.51 -1.41 17.93
CA ASP A 44 -1.09 -0.04 18.22
C ASP A 44 0.06 0.37 17.29
N TYR A 45 0.11 1.65 16.93
CA TYR A 45 1.20 2.22 16.16
C TYR A 45 2.44 2.39 17.06
N PRO A 46 3.55 1.67 16.80
CA PRO A 46 4.64 1.53 17.78
C PRO A 46 5.69 2.65 17.69
N PHE A 47 5.38 3.77 17.03
CA PHE A 47 6.30 4.89 16.83
C PHE A 47 5.70 6.19 17.33
N ASP A 48 6.56 7.16 17.62
CA ASP A 48 6.12 8.50 18.03
C ASP A 48 5.10 9.07 17.04
N HIS A 49 3.93 9.36 17.57
CA HIS A 49 2.79 9.89 16.83
C HIS A 49 2.08 10.95 17.68
N ALA A 50 1.41 11.90 17.03
CA ALA A 50 0.72 12.99 17.73
C ALA A 50 -0.46 12.47 18.57
N ASP A 51 -1.11 11.41 18.08
CA ASP A 51 -2.12 10.66 18.83
C ASP A 51 -1.46 9.46 19.52
N PRO A 52 -1.44 9.40 20.87
CA PRO A 52 -0.85 8.29 21.62
C PRO A 52 -1.66 6.99 21.52
N TYR A 53 -2.88 7.04 20.99
CA TYR A 53 -3.75 5.89 20.78
C TYR A 53 -3.89 5.52 19.30
N ALA A 54 -2.99 6.04 18.45
CA ALA A 54 -2.99 5.71 17.04
C ALA A 54 -2.74 4.20 16.85
N THR A 55 -3.57 3.57 16.02
CA THR A 55 -3.37 2.19 15.53
C THR A 55 -2.60 2.21 14.22
N ILE A 56 -2.05 1.06 13.81
CA ILE A 56 -1.49 0.89 12.46
C ILE A 56 -2.55 1.21 11.40
N GLN A 57 -3.80 0.80 11.62
CA GLN A 57 -4.92 1.13 10.73
C GLN A 57 -5.09 2.65 10.58
N SER A 58 -5.19 3.38 11.68
CA SER A 58 -5.40 4.84 11.65
C SER A 58 -4.27 5.58 10.93
N TYR A 59 -3.05 5.03 10.95
CA TYR A 59 -1.91 5.59 10.24
C TYR A 59 -1.91 5.19 8.76
N VAL A 60 -2.09 3.91 8.44
CA VAL A 60 -1.91 3.35 7.09
C VAL A 60 -3.12 3.55 6.19
N LEU A 61 -4.31 3.28 6.73
CA LEU A 61 -5.57 3.21 5.99
C LEU A 61 -6.68 3.82 6.86
N PRO A 62 -6.69 5.16 7.03
CA PRO A 62 -7.58 5.83 7.98
C PRO A 62 -9.06 5.71 7.61
N GLU A 63 -9.36 5.59 6.32
CA GLU A 63 -10.71 5.45 5.80
C GLU A 63 -10.71 4.48 4.61
N LEU A 64 -11.73 3.63 4.54
CA LEU A 64 -11.97 2.75 3.40
C LEU A 64 -13.05 3.36 2.50
N PRO A 65 -12.75 3.67 1.22
CA PRO A 65 -13.74 4.23 0.29
C PRO A 65 -14.88 3.25 -0.01
N HIS A 66 -16.03 3.79 -0.41
CA HIS A 66 -17.16 2.95 -0.83
C HIS A 66 -16.77 2.03 -2.01
N PRO A 67 -17.27 0.78 -2.10
CA PRO A 67 -16.90 -0.18 -3.17
C PRO A 67 -17.16 0.30 -4.60
N GLU A 68 -18.00 1.31 -4.78
CA GLU A 68 -18.33 1.88 -6.09
C GLU A 68 -17.46 3.09 -6.46
N GLU A 69 -16.66 3.59 -5.50
CA GLU A 69 -15.80 4.76 -5.68
C GLU A 69 -14.42 4.35 -6.22
N ILE A 70 -14.34 4.16 -7.53
CA ILE A 70 -13.14 3.65 -8.22
C ILE A 70 -11.90 4.54 -7.97
N SER A 71 -12.05 5.85 -8.09
CA SER A 71 -10.95 6.82 -7.90
C SER A 71 -10.43 6.82 -6.46
N GLY A 72 -11.35 6.80 -5.49
CA GLY A 72 -11.02 6.70 -4.07
C GLY A 72 -10.24 5.41 -3.78
N MET A 73 -10.71 4.29 -4.33
CA MET A 73 -10.06 2.99 -4.17
C MET A 73 -8.59 2.99 -4.63
N ILE A 74 -8.33 3.54 -5.83
CA ILE A 74 -6.98 3.62 -6.39
C ILE A 74 -6.08 4.52 -5.54
N TYR A 75 -6.58 5.71 -5.18
CA TYR A 75 -5.80 6.68 -4.41
C TYR A 75 -5.43 6.11 -3.04
N VAL A 76 -6.41 5.57 -2.31
CA VAL A 76 -6.20 5.02 -0.98
C VAL A 76 -5.27 3.81 -1.01
N THR A 77 -5.37 2.94 -2.02
CA THR A 77 -4.45 1.81 -2.18
C THR A 77 -3.00 2.27 -2.33
N MET A 78 -2.75 3.30 -3.16
CA MET A 78 -1.41 3.82 -3.37
C MET A 78 -0.83 4.44 -2.10
N ASP A 79 -1.64 5.20 -1.36
CA ASP A 79 -1.22 5.80 -0.09
C ASP A 79 -0.93 4.73 0.96
N ALA A 80 -1.81 3.73 1.11
CA ALA A 80 -1.63 2.62 2.04
C ALA A 80 -0.34 1.85 1.78
N ILE A 81 0.00 1.56 0.51
CA ILE A 81 1.27 0.90 0.14
C ILE A 81 2.47 1.74 0.58
N SER A 82 2.44 3.05 0.33
CA SER A 82 3.50 3.98 0.72
C SER A 82 3.71 4.00 2.24
N ARG A 83 2.60 4.10 2.99
CA ARG A 83 2.63 4.16 4.45
C ARG A 83 3.05 2.84 5.08
N LEU A 84 2.59 1.69 4.56
CA LEU A 84 3.09 0.37 4.94
C LEU A 84 4.58 0.23 4.70
N GLY A 85 5.08 0.72 3.57
CA GLY A 85 6.51 0.78 3.29
C GLY A 85 7.27 1.55 4.37
N THR A 86 6.73 2.68 4.81
CA THR A 86 7.30 3.49 5.90
C THR A 86 7.30 2.73 7.22
N VAL A 87 6.18 2.10 7.60
CA VAL A 87 6.08 1.26 8.82
C VAL A 87 7.12 0.15 8.78
N LYS A 88 7.20 -0.59 7.67
CA LYS A 88 8.15 -1.68 7.46
C LYS A 88 9.59 -1.22 7.66
N VAL A 89 9.99 -0.12 7.04
CA VAL A 89 11.35 0.43 7.17
C VAL A 89 11.65 0.78 8.63
N ARG A 90 10.73 1.46 9.30
CA ARG A 90 10.91 1.87 10.71
C ARG A 90 11.02 0.66 11.64
N VAL A 91 10.18 -0.37 11.46
CA VAL A 91 10.26 -1.62 12.24
C VAL A 91 11.64 -2.24 12.08
N PHE A 92 12.13 -2.39 10.85
CA PHE A 92 13.46 -2.96 10.61
C PHE A 92 14.59 -2.11 11.18
N SER A 93 14.51 -0.78 11.09
CA SER A 93 15.49 0.09 11.72
C SER A 93 15.53 -0.07 13.24
N HIS A 94 14.38 -0.25 13.90
CA HIS A 94 14.32 -0.50 15.34
C HIS A 94 14.89 -1.87 15.70
N LEU A 95 14.56 -2.92 14.93
CA LEU A 95 15.13 -4.26 15.13
C LEU A 95 16.65 -4.27 14.95
N MET A 96 17.17 -3.56 13.94
CA MET A 96 18.60 -3.44 13.71
C MET A 96 19.30 -2.75 14.89
N LYS A 97 18.78 -1.62 15.37
CA LYS A 97 19.31 -0.95 16.57
C LYS A 97 19.28 -1.85 17.81
N ALA A 98 18.22 -2.63 17.98
CA ALA A 98 18.12 -3.58 19.09
C ALA A 98 19.19 -4.68 18.98
N ALA A 99 19.41 -5.20 17.77
CA ALA A 99 20.46 -6.18 17.50
C ALA A 99 21.86 -5.59 17.78
N GLU A 100 22.16 -4.39 17.27
CA GLU A 100 23.43 -3.68 17.52
C GLU A 100 23.67 -3.47 19.03
N SER A 101 22.61 -3.17 19.80
CA SER A 101 22.71 -3.02 21.25
C SER A 101 23.09 -4.34 21.94
N VAL A 102 22.55 -5.48 21.48
CA VAL A 102 22.88 -6.81 22.02
C VAL A 102 24.31 -7.20 21.62
N GLU A 103 24.70 -6.96 20.38
CA GLU A 103 26.05 -7.22 19.87
C GLU A 103 27.10 -6.40 20.64
N SER A 104 26.82 -5.12 20.88
CA SER A 104 27.67 -4.25 21.69
C SER A 104 27.82 -4.75 23.12
N PHE A 105 26.73 -5.26 23.72
CA PHE A 105 26.77 -5.87 25.05
C PHE A 105 27.65 -7.13 25.09
N LEU A 106 27.74 -7.86 23.98
CA LEU A 106 28.59 -9.04 23.81
C LEU A 106 30.03 -8.70 23.36
N ASN A 107 30.37 -7.41 23.23
CA ASN A 107 31.66 -6.93 22.68
C ASN A 107 31.97 -7.50 21.28
N LEU A 108 30.96 -7.66 20.43
CA LEU A 108 31.16 -7.98 19.03
C LEU A 108 31.53 -6.71 18.24
N GLU A 109 32.40 -6.86 17.24
CA GLU A 109 32.77 -5.75 16.36
C GLU A 109 31.60 -5.40 15.42
N PRO A 110 31.32 -4.10 15.19
CA PRO A 110 30.26 -3.68 14.28
C PRO A 110 30.48 -4.19 12.84
N ILE A 111 29.40 -4.59 12.19
CA ILE A 111 29.44 -5.00 10.78
C ILE A 111 29.73 -3.77 9.90
N VAL A 112 30.83 -3.82 9.15
CA VAL A 112 31.17 -2.80 8.14
C VAL A 112 30.47 -3.14 6.84
N TYR A 113 29.51 -2.31 6.43
CA TYR A 113 28.86 -2.44 5.13
C TYR A 113 29.71 -1.75 4.05
N PRO A 114 29.99 -2.41 2.91
CA PRO A 114 30.67 -1.76 1.80
C PRO A 114 29.82 -0.60 1.26
N GLU A 115 30.44 0.54 0.97
CA GLU A 115 29.75 1.67 0.35
C GLU A 115 29.15 1.23 -0.99
N LYS A 116 27.85 1.48 -1.21
CA LYS A 116 27.22 1.22 -2.50
C LYS A 116 27.94 2.03 -3.57
N GLU A 117 28.48 1.35 -4.58
CA GLU A 117 29.00 1.99 -5.79
C GLU A 117 27.92 2.93 -6.34
N GLN A 118 28.18 4.23 -6.30
CA GLN A 118 27.33 5.21 -6.94
C GLN A 118 27.36 4.93 -8.44
N SER A 119 26.29 4.36 -8.98
CA SER A 119 26.12 4.16 -10.41
C SER A 119 26.11 5.54 -11.09
N THR A 120 27.26 5.90 -11.61
CA THR A 120 27.49 7.07 -12.47
C THR A 120 26.80 6.83 -13.82
N GLU A 121 25.47 6.77 -13.88
CA GLU A 121 24.75 6.96 -15.13
C GLU A 121 24.55 8.45 -15.35
N GLN A 122 25.61 9.04 -15.91
CA GLN A 122 25.60 10.38 -16.48
C GLN A 122 24.57 10.43 -17.61
N ALA A 123 23.81 11.52 -17.57
CA ALA A 123 22.94 12.01 -18.62
C ALA A 123 23.55 11.86 -20.03
N GLY A 124 22.78 11.23 -20.93
CA GLY A 124 22.87 11.38 -22.38
C GLY A 124 21.61 12.04 -22.89
#